data_AF-A0A496VIK1-F1
#
_entry.id   AF-A0A496VIK1-F1
#
_cell.length_a   1.000
_cell.length_b   1.000
_cell.length_c   1.000
_cell.angle_alpha   90.00
_cell.angle_beta   90.00
_cell.angle_gamma   90.00
#
_symmetry.space_group_name_H-M   'P 1'
#
loop_
_entity.id
_entity.type
_entity.pdbx_description
1 polymer ?
#
loop_
_entity_poly.entity_id
_entity_poly.type
_entity_poly.pdbx_seq_one_letter_code
_entity_poly.pdbx_strand_id
1 'polypeptide(L)'
;MQRVERHIIVDSDALNELTFKAKNLYNVANYDIRQTFIFTGLMPSEYDLTTFFANINQPDYRALPAQTSQQVIKLLFKNWTSYFAAIREWKKNPSKFQGMPKIPNYKKKNGHFVAIFTNQQVKIKEGFIHFPKAVNILPMKTSVSKPKQVRIIPQATCFVVEIVYDKEVQKVETLPDSFVSIDLGLNNLATSFNNVGLAPFIVNGKPLKSINTWFNKNKAKLQSQLPKG
;
A
#
# COMPACT_ATOMS: atom_id res chain seq x y z
N MET A 1 7.40 -13.70 8.74
CA MET A 1 6.25 -13.34 7.88
C MET A 1 6.05 -11.83 7.91
N GLN A 2 5.85 -11.19 6.76
CA GLN A 2 5.58 -9.75 6.70
C GLN A 2 4.19 -9.45 7.29
N ARG A 3 4.12 -8.43 8.16
CA ARG A 3 2.89 -7.91 8.75
C ARG A 3 2.83 -6.40 8.57
N VAL A 4 1.62 -5.86 8.77
CA VAL A 4 1.34 -4.43 8.64
C VAL A 4 0.53 -3.98 9.85
N GLU A 5 1.00 -2.94 10.53
CA GLU A 5 0.19 -2.13 11.45
C GLU A 5 -0.37 -0.93 10.67
N ARG A 6 -1.63 -0.57 10.91
CA ARG A 6 -2.33 0.47 10.15
C ARG A 6 -2.85 1.59 11.06
N HIS A 7 -2.64 2.83 10.63
CA HIS A 7 -3.33 4.00 11.16
C HIS A 7 -4.16 4.63 10.05
N ILE A 8 -5.39 5.04 10.37
CA ILE A 8 -6.27 5.77 9.46
C ILE A 8 -6.29 7.22 9.92
N ILE A 9 -5.88 8.12 9.04
CA ILE A 9 -5.80 9.57 9.31
C ILE A 9 -6.72 10.26 8.31
N VAL A 10 -7.81 10.85 8.79
CA VAL A 10 -8.84 11.46 7.93
C VAL A 10 -8.39 12.82 7.41
N ASP A 11 -7.76 13.62 8.27
CA ASP A 11 -7.40 15.00 7.97
C ASP A 11 -5.94 15.27 8.32
N SER A 12 -5.14 15.66 7.33
CA SER A 12 -3.72 15.98 7.51
C SER A 12 -3.14 16.68 6.28
N ASP A 13 -2.87 17.98 6.42
CA ASP A 13 -2.19 18.78 5.39
C ASP A 13 -0.81 18.23 5.04
N ALA A 14 -0.05 17.78 6.04
CA ALA A 14 1.28 17.21 5.83
C ALA A 14 1.26 15.94 4.97
N LEU A 15 0.31 15.03 5.21
CA LEU A 15 0.16 13.81 4.39
C LEU A 15 -0.40 14.14 3.00
N ASN A 16 -1.30 15.11 2.92
CA ASN A 16 -1.85 15.60 1.67
C ASN A 16 -0.76 16.19 0.77
N GLU A 17 0.06 17.11 1.30
CA GLU A 17 1.17 17.72 0.61
C GLU A 17 2.23 16.69 0.18
N LEU A 18 2.62 15.78 1.08
CA LEU A 18 3.61 14.74 0.81
C LEU A 18 3.17 13.83 -0.37
N THR A 19 1.93 13.34 -0.31
CA THR A 19 1.40 12.42 -1.34
C THR A 19 1.10 13.13 -2.66
N PHE A 20 0.82 14.43 -2.63
CA PHE A 20 0.73 15.27 -3.82
C PHE A 20 2.10 15.46 -4.49
N LYS A 21 3.14 15.77 -3.70
CA LYS A 21 4.53 15.85 -4.19
C LYS A 21 5.02 14.51 -4.76
N ALA A 22 4.72 13.40 -4.09
CA ALA A 22 4.99 12.05 -4.60
C ALA A 22 4.33 11.80 -5.96
N LYS A 23 3.10 12.31 -6.16
CA LYS A 23 2.42 12.25 -7.45
C LYS A 23 3.11 13.08 -8.53
N ASN A 24 3.58 14.27 -8.21
CA ASN A 24 4.30 15.09 -9.19
C ASN A 24 5.59 14.40 -9.66
N LEU A 25 6.38 13.90 -8.71
CA LEU A 25 7.58 13.13 -9.02
C LEU A 25 7.27 11.89 -9.87
N TYR A 26 6.20 11.15 -9.53
CA TYR A 26 5.76 10.03 -10.35
C TYR A 26 5.45 10.46 -11.79
N ASN A 27 4.74 11.57 -11.99
CA ASN A 27 4.35 12.03 -13.31
C ASN A 27 5.55 12.49 -14.16
N VAL A 28 6.49 13.26 -13.58
CA VAL A 28 7.69 13.70 -14.32
C VAL A 28 8.60 12.52 -14.64
N ALA A 29 8.87 11.63 -13.68
CA ALA A 29 9.63 10.41 -13.94
C ALA A 29 8.97 9.53 -15.00
N ASN A 30 7.64 9.40 -14.97
CA ASN A 30 6.91 8.63 -15.96
C ASN A 30 6.93 9.31 -17.33
N TYR A 31 6.97 10.64 -17.39
CA TYR A 31 7.13 11.35 -18.65
C TYR A 31 8.46 10.99 -19.30
N ASP A 32 9.58 11.08 -18.59
CA ASP A 32 10.91 10.74 -19.12
C ASP A 32 10.99 9.27 -19.60
N ILE A 33 10.46 8.33 -18.80
CA ILE A 33 10.42 6.91 -19.21
C ILE A 33 9.57 6.73 -20.46
N ARG A 34 8.39 7.37 -20.54
CA ARG A 34 7.49 7.26 -21.70
C ARG A 34 8.13 7.85 -22.96
N GLN A 35 8.74 9.04 -22.87
CA GLN A 35 9.39 9.66 -24.03
C GLN A 35 10.51 8.75 -24.54
N THR A 36 11.38 8.29 -23.65
CA THR A 36 12.48 7.37 -24.01
C THR A 36 11.94 6.11 -24.66
N PHE A 37 10.94 5.46 -24.04
CA PHE A 37 10.36 4.23 -24.56
C PHE A 37 9.65 4.41 -25.90
N ILE A 38 8.90 5.49 -26.10
CA ILE A 38 8.15 5.74 -27.33
C ILE A 38 9.10 6.03 -28.50
N PHE A 39 10.16 6.80 -28.29
CA PHE A 39 11.07 7.21 -29.37
C PHE A 39 12.19 6.21 -29.65
N THR A 40 12.65 5.47 -28.63
CA THR A 40 13.81 4.57 -28.77
C THR A 40 13.45 3.09 -28.63
N GLY A 41 12.28 2.77 -28.09
CA GLY A 41 11.91 1.41 -27.70
C GLY A 41 12.63 0.90 -26.43
N LEU A 42 13.53 1.70 -25.84
CA LEU A 42 14.32 1.35 -24.67
C LEU A 42 13.73 1.94 -23.40
N MET A 43 13.96 1.27 -22.27
CA MET A 43 13.61 1.78 -20.95
C MET A 43 14.91 2.17 -20.23
N PRO A 44 15.02 3.42 -19.72
CA PRO A 44 16.17 3.80 -18.91
C PRO A 44 16.22 2.96 -17.63
N SER A 45 17.40 2.79 -17.03
CA SER A 45 17.50 2.08 -15.75
C SER A 45 17.01 2.95 -14.59
N GLU A 46 16.60 2.31 -13.49
CA GLU A 46 16.16 3.00 -12.26
C GLU A 46 17.28 3.88 -11.70
N TYR A 47 18.51 3.36 -11.77
CA TYR A 47 19.71 4.05 -11.32
C TYR A 47 20.00 5.29 -12.17
N ASP A 48 19.95 5.17 -13.51
CA ASP A 48 20.25 6.29 -14.40
C ASP A 48 19.24 7.41 -14.25
N LEU A 49 17.94 7.08 -14.18
CA LEU A 49 16.90 8.10 -14.02
C LEU A 49 17.02 8.83 -12.67
N THR A 50 17.26 8.09 -11.59
CA THR A 50 17.46 8.67 -10.26
C THR A 50 18.70 9.56 -10.22
N THR A 51 19.80 9.11 -10.82
CA THR A 51 21.07 9.86 -10.87
C THR A 51 20.93 11.11 -11.71
N PHE A 52 20.29 11.01 -12.87
CA PHE A 52 19.96 12.14 -13.73
C PHE A 52 19.16 13.20 -12.97
N PHE A 53 18.04 12.82 -12.32
CA PHE A 53 17.19 13.73 -11.55
C PHE A 53 17.93 14.40 -10.38
N ALA A 54 18.80 13.65 -9.70
CA ALA A 54 19.64 14.22 -8.65
C ALA A 54 20.63 15.25 -9.22
N ASN A 55 21.30 14.94 -10.33
CA ASN A 55 22.32 15.80 -10.94
C ASN A 55 21.74 17.10 -11.50
N ILE A 56 20.57 17.05 -12.15
CA ILE A 56 19.91 18.24 -12.68
C ILE A 56 19.13 19.02 -11.62
N ASN A 57 19.17 18.59 -10.35
CA ASN A 57 18.36 19.13 -9.26
C ASN A 57 16.87 19.24 -9.61
N GLN A 58 16.31 18.16 -10.16
CA GLN A 58 14.92 18.13 -10.60
C GLN A 58 14.00 18.56 -9.43
N PRO A 59 13.12 19.56 -9.61
CA PRO A 59 12.36 20.16 -8.50
C PRO A 59 11.50 19.19 -7.70
N ASP A 60 10.74 18.30 -8.36
CA ASP A 60 9.87 17.33 -7.70
C ASP A 60 10.66 16.23 -6.97
N TYR A 61 11.84 15.87 -7.47
CA TYR A 61 12.77 14.93 -6.84
C TYR A 61 13.35 15.52 -5.55
N ARG A 62 13.68 16.82 -5.57
CA ARG A 62 14.19 17.57 -4.41
C ARG A 62 13.11 18.00 -3.42
N ALA A 63 11.84 18.03 -3.85
CA ALA A 63 10.70 18.36 -3.00
C ALA A 63 10.38 17.28 -1.94
N LEU A 64 10.97 16.10 -2.06
CA LEU A 64 10.81 14.97 -1.14
C LEU A 64 12.16 14.58 -0.51
N PRO A 65 12.17 13.94 0.67
CA PRO A 65 13.39 13.32 1.19
C PRO A 65 13.98 12.35 0.16
N ALA A 66 15.29 12.38 -0.05
CA ALA A 66 15.95 11.67 -1.16
C ALA A 66 15.57 10.19 -1.27
N GLN A 67 15.58 9.45 -0.16
CA GLN A 67 15.17 8.03 -0.18
C GLN A 67 13.68 7.84 -0.48
N THR A 68 12.82 8.78 -0.09
CA THR A 68 11.40 8.77 -0.47
C THR A 68 11.23 9.00 -1.97
N SER A 69 11.99 9.93 -2.56
CA SER A 69 12.02 10.14 -4.02
C SER A 69 12.44 8.88 -4.77
N GLN A 70 13.50 8.22 -4.29
CA GLN A 70 13.95 6.93 -4.84
C GLN A 70 12.86 5.85 -4.76
N GLN A 71 12.12 5.76 -3.65
CA GLN A 71 11.02 4.79 -3.53
C GLN A 71 9.86 5.08 -4.50
N VAL A 72 9.56 6.35 -4.77
CA VAL A 72 8.54 6.73 -5.77
C VAL A 72 8.96 6.26 -7.17
N ILE A 73 10.22 6.53 -7.55
CA ILE A 73 10.78 6.07 -8.83
C ILE A 73 10.79 4.54 -8.89
N LYS A 74 11.27 3.86 -7.84
CA LYS A 74 11.27 2.40 -7.76
C LYS A 74 9.88 1.78 -7.94
N LEU A 75 8.84 2.39 -7.35
CA LEU A 75 7.47 1.92 -7.52
C LEU A 75 6.96 2.15 -8.95
N LEU A 76 7.34 3.26 -9.58
CA LEU A 76 7.07 3.50 -11.00
C LEU A 76 7.74 2.42 -11.88
N PHE A 77 9.01 2.10 -11.63
CA PHE A 77 9.72 1.02 -12.32
C PHE A 77 9.02 -0.33 -12.15
N LYS A 78 8.55 -0.65 -10.94
CA LYS A 78 7.73 -1.85 -10.71
C LYS A 78 6.44 -1.86 -11.56
N ASN A 79 5.79 -0.71 -11.75
CA ASN A 79 4.61 -0.61 -12.60
C ASN A 79 4.94 -0.89 -14.08
N TRP A 80 6.07 -0.39 -14.56
CA TRP A 80 6.58 -0.67 -15.92
C TRP A 80 6.96 -2.14 -16.11
N THR A 81 7.68 -2.74 -15.15
CA THR A 81 7.99 -4.17 -15.17
C THR A 81 6.72 -5.02 -15.21
N SER A 82 5.70 -4.63 -14.43
CA SER A 82 4.39 -5.30 -14.44
C SER A 82 3.69 -5.16 -15.79
N TYR A 83 3.77 -3.99 -16.43
CA TYR A 83 3.25 -3.80 -17.78
C TYR A 83 3.97 -4.71 -18.80
N PHE A 84 5.30 -4.81 -18.76
CA PHE A 84 6.03 -5.68 -19.69
C PHE A 84 5.74 -7.16 -19.50
N ALA A 85 5.56 -7.59 -18.25
CA ALA A 85 5.11 -8.95 -17.96
C ALA A 85 3.70 -9.19 -18.51
N ALA A 86 2.78 -8.25 -18.26
CA ALA A 86 1.40 -8.35 -18.72
C ALA A 86 1.28 -8.36 -20.25
N ILE A 87 1.98 -7.48 -20.97
CA ILE A 87 1.91 -7.43 -22.45
C ILE A 87 2.53 -8.67 -23.09
N ARG A 88 3.57 -9.26 -22.49
CA ARG A 88 4.17 -10.51 -22.95
C ARG A 88 3.21 -11.68 -22.80
N GLU A 89 2.52 -11.76 -21.67
CA GLU A 89 1.51 -12.80 -21.43
C GLU A 89 0.28 -12.59 -22.31
N TRP A 90 -0.16 -11.33 -22.49
CA TRP A 90 -1.27 -11.00 -23.38
C TRP A 90 -0.99 -11.42 -24.84
N LYS A 91 0.24 -11.21 -25.34
CA LYS A 91 0.63 -11.68 -26.68
C LYS A 91 0.54 -13.20 -26.86
N LYS A 92 0.72 -13.97 -25.79
CA LYS A 92 0.62 -15.44 -25.80
C LYS A 92 -0.81 -15.92 -25.58
N ASN A 93 -1.53 -15.29 -24.64
CA ASN A 93 -2.84 -15.70 -24.16
C ASN A 93 -3.80 -14.49 -24.04
N PRO A 94 -4.27 -13.91 -25.17
CA PRO A 94 -5.11 -12.72 -25.12
C PRO A 94 -6.40 -12.90 -24.32
N SER A 95 -6.97 -14.12 -24.32
CA SER A 95 -8.21 -14.48 -23.62
C SER A 95 -8.14 -14.39 -22.10
N LYS A 96 -6.93 -14.37 -21.51
CA LYS A 96 -6.74 -14.17 -20.05
C LYS A 96 -6.98 -12.73 -19.62
N PHE A 97 -7.17 -11.81 -20.56
CA PHE A 97 -7.30 -10.38 -20.28
C PHE A 97 -8.59 -9.84 -20.89
N GLN A 98 -9.19 -8.86 -20.21
CA GLN A 98 -10.34 -8.12 -20.73
C GLN A 98 -9.97 -7.14 -21.85
N GLY A 99 -8.68 -6.96 -22.11
CA GLY A 99 -8.17 -6.07 -23.14
C GLY A 99 -6.65 -5.98 -23.13
N MET A 100 -6.08 -5.29 -24.11
CA MET A 100 -4.63 -5.11 -24.22
C MET A 100 -4.09 -4.31 -23.03
N PRO A 101 -3.06 -4.81 -22.32
CA PRO A 101 -2.37 -4.06 -21.28
C PRO A 101 -1.87 -2.72 -21.81
N LYS A 102 -1.98 -1.66 -21.00
CA LYS A 102 -1.56 -0.30 -21.33
C LYS A 102 -0.35 0.10 -20.49
N ILE A 103 0.53 0.91 -21.08
CA ILE A 103 1.65 1.52 -20.36
C ILE A 103 1.14 2.33 -19.15
N PRO A 104 1.95 2.50 -18.08
CA PRO A 104 1.56 3.28 -16.91
C PRO A 104 1.06 4.69 -17.26
N ASN A 105 -0.15 5.00 -16.82
CA ASN A 105 -0.78 6.30 -17.03
C ASN A 105 -0.26 7.34 -16.03
N TYR A 106 -0.26 8.60 -16.45
CA TYR A 106 -0.10 9.72 -15.53
C TYR A 106 -1.22 9.73 -14.49
N LYS A 107 -0.89 10.20 -13.29
CA LYS A 107 -1.86 10.50 -12.25
C LYS A 107 -2.55 11.83 -12.54
N LYS A 108 -3.79 11.96 -12.07
CA LYS A 108 -4.60 13.17 -12.23
C LYS A 108 -3.88 14.40 -11.66
N LYS A 109 -4.16 15.59 -12.21
CA LYS A 109 -3.55 16.86 -11.77
C LYS A 109 -3.72 17.10 -10.27
N ASN A 110 -4.91 16.87 -9.73
CA ASN A 110 -5.23 16.98 -8.30
C ASN A 110 -5.21 15.60 -7.60
N GLY A 111 -4.47 14.65 -8.17
CA GLY A 111 -4.34 13.30 -7.61
C GLY A 111 -3.22 13.20 -6.60
N HIS A 112 -3.12 12.02 -5.99
CA HIS A 112 -2.09 11.69 -5.00
C HIS A 112 -1.42 10.38 -5.38
N PHE A 113 -0.23 10.16 -4.84
CA PHE A 113 0.51 8.91 -4.99
C PHE A 113 1.10 8.48 -3.66
N VAL A 114 1.37 7.19 -3.52
CA VAL A 114 1.92 6.62 -2.29
C VAL A 114 3.32 7.20 -2.04
N ALA A 115 3.56 7.63 -0.80
CA ALA A 115 4.88 8.00 -0.32
C ALA A 115 5.40 6.90 0.61
N ILE A 116 6.68 6.54 0.47
CA ILE A 116 7.29 5.46 1.25
C ILE A 116 8.52 6.02 1.98
N PHE A 117 8.60 5.74 3.27
CA PHE A 117 9.77 5.97 4.09
C PHE A 117 10.45 4.64 4.38
N THR A 118 11.75 4.55 4.15
CA THR A 118 12.54 3.38 4.55
C THR A 118 12.73 3.37 6.07
N ASN A 119 13.14 2.22 6.62
CA ASN A 119 13.54 2.11 8.02
C ASN A 119 14.69 3.07 8.42
N GLN A 120 15.50 3.54 7.46
CA GLN A 120 16.58 4.50 7.72
C GLN A 120 16.05 5.93 7.95
N GLN A 121 14.87 6.25 7.42
CA GLN A 121 14.26 7.57 7.51
C GLN A 121 13.40 7.75 8.76
N VAL A 122 12.84 6.67 9.29
CA VAL A 122 11.95 6.68 10.45
C VAL A 122 12.67 6.25 11.71
N LYS A 123 12.25 6.78 12.87
CA LYS A 123 12.83 6.45 14.18
C LYS A 123 11.74 6.05 15.15
N ILE A 124 11.96 5.01 15.93
CA ILE A 124 11.08 4.64 17.04
C ILE A 124 11.64 5.25 18.33
N LYS A 125 10.81 5.99 19.07
CA LYS A 125 11.13 6.51 20.41
C LYS A 125 9.88 6.43 21.27
N GLU A 126 10.01 5.85 22.47
CA GLU A 126 8.93 5.81 23.48
C GLU A 126 7.60 5.25 22.94
N GLY A 127 7.65 4.27 22.03
CA GLY A 127 6.45 3.69 21.42
C GLY A 127 5.80 4.55 20.34
N PHE A 128 6.49 5.57 19.82
CA PHE A 128 6.05 6.39 18.69
C PHE A 128 7.02 6.27 17.52
N ILE A 129 6.46 6.28 16.30
CA ILE A 129 7.22 6.40 15.06
C ILE A 129 7.34 7.86 14.65
N HIS A 130 8.57 8.32 14.46
CA HIS A 130 8.93 9.68 14.06
C HIS A 130 9.41 9.70 12.60
N PHE A 131 8.97 10.70 11.86
CA PHE A 131 9.31 10.93 10.45
C PHE A 131 10.41 11.98 10.30
N PRO A 132 11.05 12.11 9.11
CA PRO A 132 11.97 13.21 8.84
C PRO A 132 11.32 14.57 9.13
N LYS A 133 12.04 15.50 9.77
CA LYS A 133 11.51 16.83 10.13
C LYS A 133 10.94 17.58 8.91
N ALA A 134 11.58 17.43 7.75
CA ALA A 134 11.20 18.11 6.51
C ALA A 134 9.78 17.79 6.01
N VAL A 135 9.12 16.74 6.50
CA VAL A 135 7.76 16.38 6.06
C VAL A 135 6.66 16.79 7.05
N ASN A 136 7.01 17.35 8.21
CA ASN A 136 6.06 17.85 9.22
C ASN A 136 4.95 16.87 9.63
N ILE A 137 5.20 15.56 9.57
CA ILE A 137 4.25 14.54 10.03
C ILE A 137 4.42 14.36 11.54
N LEU A 138 3.30 14.43 12.27
CA LEU A 138 3.27 14.18 13.71
C LEU A 138 3.64 12.72 14.03
N PRO A 139 4.35 12.45 15.12
CA PRO A 139 4.65 11.09 15.54
C PRO A 139 3.37 10.29 15.80
N MET A 140 3.39 8.99 15.46
CA MET A 140 2.24 8.11 15.63
C MET A 140 2.58 6.99 16.60
N LYS A 141 1.66 6.66 17.51
CA LYS A 141 1.85 5.54 18.44
C LYS A 141 1.96 4.25 17.64
N THR A 142 2.90 3.39 17.97
CA THR A 142 3.07 2.09 17.31
C THR A 142 3.52 1.00 18.28
N SER A 143 3.09 -0.23 18.02
CA SER A 143 3.61 -1.42 18.71
C SER A 143 4.85 -2.02 18.03
N VAL A 144 5.21 -1.50 16.85
CA VAL A 144 6.30 -2.03 16.02
C VAL A 144 7.65 -1.48 16.47
N SER A 145 8.55 -2.37 16.89
CA SER A 145 9.92 -2.00 17.31
C SER A 145 10.91 -1.88 16.15
N LYS A 146 10.77 -2.72 15.11
CA LYS A 146 11.68 -2.79 13.96
C LYS A 146 10.90 -2.67 12.64
N PRO A 147 10.48 -1.46 12.24
CA PRO A 147 9.83 -1.26 10.95
C PRO A 147 10.82 -1.51 9.81
N LYS A 148 10.34 -2.08 8.71
CA LYS A 148 11.06 -2.19 7.42
C LYS A 148 10.83 -0.95 6.55
N GLN A 149 9.59 -0.47 6.54
CA GLN A 149 9.20 0.74 5.84
C GLN A 149 7.86 1.25 6.40
N VAL A 150 7.58 2.53 6.14
CA VAL A 150 6.26 3.13 6.36
C VAL A 150 5.71 3.59 5.03
N ARG A 151 4.47 3.20 4.70
CA ARG A 151 3.77 3.66 3.48
C ARG A 151 2.64 4.60 3.86
N ILE A 152 2.60 5.77 3.22
CA ILE A 152 1.47 6.70 3.28
C ILE A 152 0.64 6.48 2.03
N ILE A 153 -0.50 5.82 2.19
CA ILE A 153 -1.39 5.45 1.08
C ILE A 153 -2.59 6.41 1.06
N PRO A 154 -2.67 7.33 0.09
CA PRO A 154 -3.84 8.19 -0.05
C PRO A 154 -5.07 7.36 -0.46
N GLN A 155 -6.18 7.59 0.21
CA GLN A 155 -7.52 7.08 -0.12
C GLN A 155 -8.43 8.27 -0.47
N ALA A 156 -9.67 7.99 -0.89
CA ALA A 156 -10.61 9.04 -1.28
C ALA A 156 -10.92 10.06 -0.17
N THR A 157 -10.93 9.63 1.09
CA THR A 157 -11.37 10.44 2.24
C THR A 157 -10.40 10.40 3.42
N CYS A 158 -9.24 9.74 3.28
CA CYS A 158 -8.27 9.57 4.35
C CYS A 158 -6.91 9.14 3.80
N PHE A 159 -5.92 9.03 4.69
CA PHE A 159 -4.62 8.43 4.46
C PHE A 159 -4.50 7.19 5.34
N VAL A 160 -4.09 6.07 4.72
CA VAL A 160 -3.72 4.86 5.47
C VAL A 160 -2.21 4.85 5.62
N VAL A 161 -1.76 4.96 6.87
CA VAL A 161 -0.35 4.83 7.22
C VAL A 161 -0.09 3.38 7.59
N GLU A 162 0.71 2.70 6.77
CA GLU A 162 1.07 1.30 6.95
C GLU A 162 2.51 1.17 7.43
N ILE A 163 2.69 0.68 8.65
CA ILE A 163 4.00 0.33 9.20
C ILE A 163 4.24 -1.14 8.89
N VAL A 164 5.13 -1.39 7.93
CA VAL A 164 5.46 -2.74 7.45
C VAL A 164 6.62 -3.28 8.27
N TYR A 165 6.50 -4.49 8.79
CA TYR A 165 7.54 -5.15 9.59
C TYR A 165 7.54 -6.65 9.40
N ASP A 166 8.64 -7.31 9.74
CA ASP A 166 8.71 -8.76 9.79
C ASP A 166 8.37 -9.24 11.20
N LYS A 167 7.43 -10.17 11.29
CA LYS A 167 7.19 -10.93 12.52
C LYS A 167 7.87 -12.28 12.40
N GLU A 168 8.72 -12.60 13.36
CA GLU A 168 9.24 -13.94 13.54
C GLU A 168 8.07 -14.87 13.83
N VAL A 169 7.98 -15.94 13.03
CA VAL A 169 7.02 -17.01 13.27
C VAL A 169 7.78 -18.02 14.09
N GLN A 170 7.47 -18.11 15.39
CA GLN A 170 7.97 -19.18 16.22
C GLN A 170 7.41 -20.49 15.66
N LYS A 171 8.32 -21.39 15.25
CA LYS A 171 7.94 -22.77 14.95
C LYS A 171 7.59 -23.42 16.27
N VAL A 172 6.32 -23.70 16.47
CA VAL A 172 5.84 -24.46 17.62
C VAL A 172 5.92 -25.94 17.26
N GLU A 173 6.34 -26.77 18.20
CA GLU A 173 6.27 -28.22 18.02
C GLU A 173 4.81 -28.64 17.79
N THR A 174 4.59 -29.40 16.74
CA THR A 174 3.28 -29.95 16.39
C THR A 174 3.19 -31.39 16.85
N LEU A 175 2.04 -31.78 17.39
CA LEU A 175 1.77 -33.18 17.70
C LEU A 175 1.53 -33.96 16.38
N PRO A 176 2.15 -35.15 16.19
CA PRO A 176 1.85 -36.01 15.05
C PRO A 176 0.35 -36.30 14.95
N ASP A 177 -0.17 -36.35 13.73
CA ASP A 177 -1.58 -36.63 13.43
C ASP A 177 -2.61 -35.72 14.13
N SER A 178 -2.16 -34.56 14.63
CA SER A 178 -3.05 -33.56 15.21
C SER A 178 -3.64 -32.64 14.13
N PHE A 179 -4.92 -32.30 14.29
CA PHE A 179 -5.61 -31.35 13.43
C PHE A 179 -6.49 -30.40 14.24
N VAL A 180 -6.71 -29.23 13.65
CA VAL A 180 -7.72 -28.28 14.09
C VAL A 180 -8.69 -28.07 12.94
N SER A 181 -9.94 -28.44 13.14
CA SER A 181 -11.04 -28.12 12.23
C SER A 181 -11.59 -26.75 12.60
N ILE A 182 -11.75 -25.89 11.59
CA ILE A 182 -12.33 -24.55 11.76
C ILE A 182 -13.55 -24.45 10.85
N ASP A 183 -14.73 -24.33 11.45
CA ASP A 183 -15.97 -24.04 10.75
C ASP A 183 -16.25 -22.54 10.79
N LEU A 184 -16.50 -21.94 9.62
CA LEU A 184 -16.73 -20.49 9.48
C LEU A 184 -18.22 -20.20 9.39
N GLY A 185 -18.70 -19.27 10.22
CA GLY A 185 -20.10 -18.89 10.27
C GLY A 185 -20.32 -17.38 10.42
N LEU A 186 -21.57 -16.97 10.63
CA LEU A 186 -21.95 -15.56 10.78
C LEU A 186 -22.01 -15.11 12.25
N ASN A 187 -22.76 -15.85 13.09
CA ASN A 187 -22.92 -15.52 14.50
C ASN A 187 -21.72 -16.01 15.32
N ASN A 188 -21.26 -17.22 15.01
CA ASN A 188 -19.96 -17.75 15.42
C ASN A 188 -19.07 -17.63 14.20
N LEU A 189 -18.20 -16.62 14.17
CA LEU A 189 -17.36 -16.34 13.01
C LEU A 189 -16.47 -17.52 12.68
N ALA A 190 -15.91 -18.13 13.72
CA ALA A 190 -15.13 -19.35 13.64
C ALA A 190 -15.44 -20.21 14.86
N THR A 191 -15.76 -21.47 14.63
CA THR A 191 -15.85 -22.50 15.66
C THR A 191 -14.71 -23.46 15.42
N SER A 192 -13.91 -23.72 16.45
CA SER A 192 -12.79 -24.65 16.35
C SER A 192 -13.06 -25.95 17.10
N PHE A 193 -12.53 -27.04 16.55
CA PHE A 193 -12.47 -28.35 17.19
C PHE A 193 -11.12 -28.98 16.89
N ASN A 194 -10.64 -29.87 17.76
CA ASN A 194 -9.36 -30.57 17.58
C ASN A 194 -9.47 -32.01 18.09
N ASN A 195 -8.60 -32.90 17.58
CA ASN A 195 -8.54 -34.30 17.99
C ASN A 195 -7.64 -34.60 19.19
N VAL A 196 -7.03 -33.57 19.79
CA VAL A 196 -6.10 -33.71 20.92
C VAL A 196 -6.74 -33.38 22.27
N GLY A 197 -8.08 -33.23 22.31
CA GLY A 197 -8.85 -33.03 23.54
C GLY A 197 -8.73 -31.63 24.16
N LEU A 198 -8.13 -30.66 23.45
CA LEU A 198 -8.12 -29.27 23.91
C LEU A 198 -9.51 -28.65 23.80
N ALA A 199 -9.84 -27.74 24.71
CA ALA A 199 -11.14 -27.09 24.71
C ALA A 199 -11.42 -26.38 23.38
N PRO A 200 -12.59 -26.61 22.75
CA PRO A 200 -12.98 -25.87 21.55
C PRO A 200 -13.15 -24.39 21.89
N PHE A 201 -12.89 -23.51 20.92
CA PHE A 201 -13.13 -22.09 21.09
C PHE A 201 -14.04 -21.55 19.99
N ILE A 202 -14.77 -20.49 20.34
CA ILE A 202 -15.68 -19.80 19.44
C ILE A 202 -15.24 -18.34 19.33
N VAL A 203 -15.06 -17.88 18.10
CA VAL A 203 -14.88 -16.45 17.80
C VAL A 203 -16.25 -15.85 17.54
N ASN A 204 -16.68 -14.91 18.38
CA ASN A 204 -17.98 -14.26 18.23
C ASN A 204 -18.03 -13.37 16.98
N GLY A 205 -18.93 -13.69 16.05
CA GLY A 205 -19.15 -12.95 14.80
C GLY A 205 -20.27 -11.90 14.87
N LYS A 206 -21.09 -11.88 15.93
CA LYS A 206 -22.19 -10.91 16.09
C LYS A 206 -21.73 -9.45 15.99
N PRO A 207 -20.57 -9.02 16.55
CA PRO A 207 -20.09 -7.65 16.37
C PRO A 207 -19.85 -7.28 14.90
N LEU A 208 -19.18 -8.15 14.14
CA LEU A 208 -18.93 -7.98 12.71
C LEU A 208 -20.24 -7.91 11.91
N LYS A 209 -21.20 -8.78 12.23
CA LYS A 209 -22.54 -8.76 11.65
C LYS A 209 -23.27 -7.44 11.92
N SER A 210 -23.18 -6.91 13.14
CA SER A 210 -23.78 -5.62 13.52
C SER A 210 -23.16 -4.47 12.72
N ILE A 211 -21.83 -4.42 12.63
CA ILE A 211 -21.10 -3.42 11.83
C ILE A 211 -21.51 -3.49 10.35
N ASN A 212 -21.56 -4.69 9.77
CA ASN A 212 -21.99 -4.89 8.39
C ASN A 212 -23.44 -4.44 8.17
N THR A 213 -24.33 -4.75 9.12
CA THR A 213 -25.74 -4.32 9.08
C THR A 213 -25.86 -2.80 9.10
N TRP A 214 -25.12 -2.14 10.00
CA TRP A 214 -25.07 -0.69 10.08
C TRP A 214 -24.52 -0.07 8.78
N PHE A 215 -23.44 -0.62 8.22
CA PHE A 215 -22.88 -0.17 6.95
C PHE A 215 -23.90 -0.26 5.81
N ASN A 216 -24.58 -1.41 5.67
CA ASN A 216 -25.58 -1.61 4.62
C ASN A 216 -26.78 -0.66 4.77
N LYS A 217 -27.24 -0.41 6.00
CA LYS A 217 -28.28 0.60 6.27
C LYS A 217 -27.85 2.00 5.82
N ASN A 218 -26.62 2.42 6.15
CA ASN A 218 -26.12 3.73 5.75
C ASN A 218 -25.91 3.83 4.23
N LYS A 219 -25.35 2.78 3.61
CA LYS A 219 -25.20 2.71 2.16
C LYS A 219 -26.54 2.84 1.45
N ALA A 220 -27.56 2.09 1.86
CA ALA A 220 -28.89 2.16 1.27
C ALA A 220 -29.51 3.57 1.40
N LYS A 221 -29.37 4.19 2.58
CA LYS A 221 -29.82 5.57 2.82
C LYS A 221 -29.14 6.56 1.87
N LEU A 222 -27.81 6.51 1.75
CA LEU A 222 -27.06 7.40 0.85
C LEU A 222 -27.40 7.13 -0.63
N GLN A 223 -27.57 5.87 -1.02
CA GLN A 223 -27.95 5.52 -2.39
C GLN A 223 -29.35 6.03 -2.75
N SER A 224 -30.31 6.03 -1.82
CA SER A 224 -31.65 6.59 -2.07
C SER A 224 -31.67 8.11 -2.29
N GLN A 225 -30.61 8.81 -1.91
CA GLN A 225 -30.47 10.26 -2.10
C GLN A 225 -29.83 10.61 -3.45
N LEU A 226 -29.30 9.62 -4.18
CA LEU A 226 -28.73 9.84 -5.50
C LEU A 226 -29.87 10.01 -6.53
N PRO A 227 -29.70 10.88 -7.55
CA PRO A 227 -30.63 10.94 -8.65
C PRO A 227 -30.81 9.56 -9.28
N LYS A 228 -32.05 9.18 -9.58
CA LYS A 228 -32.30 8.02 -10.43
C LYS A 228 -31.79 8.39 -11.82
N GLY A 229 -30.72 7.72 -12.26
CA GLY A 229 -30.23 7.79 -13.63
C GLY A 229 -31.16 7.11 -14.60
#